data_AF-W2XI77-F1
#
_entry.id   AF-W2XI77-F1
#
_cell.length_a   1.000
_cell.length_b   1.000
_cell.length_c   1.000
_cell.angle_alpha   90.00
_cell.angle_beta   90.00
_cell.angle_gamma   90.00
#
_symmetry.space_group_name_H-M   'P 1'
#
loop_
_entity.id
_entity.type
_entity.pdbx_description
1 polymer ?
#
loop_
_entity_poly.entity_id
_entity_poly.type
_entity_poly.pdbx_seq_one_letter_code
_entity_poly.pdbx_strand_id
1 'polypeptide(L)'
;MEQSRYKPALVAFMSFKDGVNYPADMNFSEQARLNITSEQLCRWMNHRAYGSEQPTKDMKPTHARSSTLELYKKAISSFMPRLTIPWDNVRHEGNPT
;
A
#
# COMPACT_ATOMS: atom_id res chain seq x y z
N MET A 1 5.00 9.37 17.89
CA MET A 1 4.97 7.89 17.98
C MET A 1 3.75 7.31 17.23
N GLU A 2 3.57 7.68 15.97
CA GLU A 2 2.37 7.28 15.19
C GLU A 2 2.65 6.15 14.18
N GLN A 3 3.93 5.92 13.84
CA GLN A 3 4.35 4.95 12.84
C GLN A 3 4.23 3.49 13.33
N SER A 4 4.34 3.24 14.65
CA SER A 4 4.30 1.88 15.19
C SER A 4 2.99 1.14 14.86
N ARG A 5 1.84 1.83 14.98
CA ARG A 5 0.51 1.26 14.65
C ARG A 5 0.29 1.03 13.15
N TYR A 6 1.01 1.73 12.30
CA TYR A 6 0.87 1.64 10.84
C TYR A 6 1.84 0.64 10.21
N LYS A 7 2.87 0.22 10.95
CA LYS A 7 3.88 -0.72 10.47
C LYS A 7 3.30 -2.05 9.96
N PRO A 8 2.30 -2.69 10.62
CA PRO A 8 1.69 -3.91 10.09
C PRO A 8 1.06 -3.72 8.71
N ALA A 9 0.51 -2.53 8.41
CA ALA A 9 -0.06 -2.24 7.09
C ALA A 9 1.02 -2.16 6.02
N LEU A 10 2.15 -1.49 6.33
CA LEU A 10 3.29 -1.41 5.42
C LEU A 10 3.89 -2.80 5.16
N VAL A 11 4.11 -3.60 6.21
CA VAL A 11 4.62 -4.96 6.07
C VAL A 11 3.69 -5.81 5.21
N ALA A 12 2.37 -5.79 5.47
CA ALA A 12 1.41 -6.55 4.68
C ALA A 12 1.40 -6.16 3.19
N PHE A 13 1.56 -4.87 2.90
CA PHE A 13 1.68 -4.39 1.51
C PHE A 13 2.99 -4.82 0.87
N MET A 14 4.12 -4.63 1.53
CA MET A 14 5.43 -5.00 1.01
C MET A 14 5.55 -6.52 0.80
N SER A 15 4.98 -7.31 1.70
CA SER A 15 4.91 -8.77 1.55
C SER A 15 4.15 -9.19 0.31
N PHE A 16 3.02 -8.53 0.03
CA PHE A 16 2.26 -8.76 -1.20
C PHE A 16 3.04 -8.32 -2.44
N LYS A 17 3.63 -7.12 -2.41
CA LYS A 17 4.39 -6.53 -3.53
C LYS A 17 5.58 -7.41 -3.94
N ASP A 18 6.30 -7.97 -2.97
CA ASP A 18 7.51 -8.76 -3.21
C ASP A 18 7.23 -10.27 -3.31
N GLY A 19 6.02 -10.72 -2.97
CA GLY A 19 5.70 -12.15 -2.89
C GLY A 19 6.44 -12.87 -1.76
N VAL A 20 6.87 -12.14 -0.72
CA VAL A 20 7.68 -12.64 0.40
C VAL A 20 6.93 -12.40 1.71
N ASN A 21 6.97 -13.33 2.66
CA ASN A 21 6.40 -13.10 3.98
C ASN A 21 7.42 -12.44 4.91
N TYR A 22 7.41 -11.10 4.99
CA TYR A 22 8.27 -10.35 5.91
C TYR A 22 7.82 -10.48 7.38
N PRO A 23 8.76 -10.41 8.34
CA PRO A 23 8.40 -10.35 9.76
C PRO A 23 7.73 -9.01 10.11
N ALA A 24 6.90 -9.01 11.16
CA ALA A 24 6.08 -7.85 11.53
C ALA A 24 6.90 -6.61 11.94
N ASP A 25 8.15 -6.82 12.38
CA ASP A 25 9.09 -5.79 12.78
C ASP A 25 10.06 -5.38 11.64
N MET A 26 9.86 -5.89 10.42
CA MET A 26 10.70 -5.56 9.26
C MET A 26 10.83 -4.05 9.06
N ASN A 27 12.06 -3.58 8.92
CA ASN A 27 12.37 -2.19 8.60
C ASN A 27 12.76 -2.09 7.13
N PHE A 28 11.95 -1.39 6.34
CA PHE A 28 12.23 -1.15 4.93
C PHE A 28 13.14 0.07 4.77
N SER A 29 14.17 -0.04 3.94
CA SER A 29 15.05 1.07 3.61
C SER A 29 14.26 2.21 2.94
N GLU A 30 14.82 3.41 2.95
CA GLU A 30 14.21 4.54 2.22
C GLU A 30 14.06 4.26 0.72
N GLN A 31 15.09 3.67 0.10
CA GLN A 31 15.04 3.26 -1.30
C GLN A 31 13.92 2.25 -1.57
N ALA A 32 13.72 1.26 -0.68
CA ALA A 32 12.62 0.31 -0.82
C ALA A 32 11.25 1.00 -0.76
N ARG A 33 11.11 2.05 0.06
CA ARG A 33 9.88 2.85 0.16
C ARG A 33 9.68 3.79 -1.03
N LEU A 34 10.76 4.32 -1.61
CA LEU A 34 10.72 5.12 -2.84
C LEU A 34 10.30 4.30 -4.06
N ASN A 35 10.60 3.01 -4.07
CA ASN A 35 10.24 2.10 -5.16
C ASN A 35 8.77 1.66 -5.14
N ILE A 36 7.97 2.14 -4.18
CA ILE A 36 6.53 1.84 -4.10
C ILE A 36 5.80 2.68 -5.14
N THR A 37 5.04 2.02 -6.01
CA THR A 37 4.23 2.70 -7.04
C THR A 37 2.74 2.70 -6.70
N SER A 38 2.01 3.66 -7.26
CA SER A 38 0.55 3.74 -7.13
C SER A 38 -0.16 2.53 -7.74
N GLU A 39 0.39 1.95 -8.82
CA GLU A 39 -0.14 0.76 -9.46
C GLU A 39 -0.07 -0.47 -8.55
N GLN A 40 1.07 -0.70 -7.90
CA GLN A 40 1.24 -1.80 -6.95
C GLN A 40 0.27 -1.66 -5.77
N LEU A 41 0.09 -0.44 -5.28
CA LEU A 41 -0.86 -0.15 -4.21
C LEU A 41 -2.30 -0.42 -4.65
N CYS A 42 -2.66 -0.03 -5.86
CA CYS A 42 -3.98 -0.29 -6.44
C CYS A 42 -4.26 -1.78 -6.55
N ARG A 43 -3.32 -2.56 -7.11
CA ARG A 43 -3.42 -4.03 -7.20
C ARG A 43 -3.60 -4.68 -5.82
N TRP A 44 -2.86 -4.20 -4.82
CA TRP A 44 -2.99 -4.70 -3.45
C TRP A 44 -4.34 -4.36 -2.81
N MET A 45 -4.81 -3.12 -2.96
CA MET A 45 -6.13 -2.72 -2.45
C MET A 45 -7.26 -3.49 -3.13
N ASN A 46 -7.14 -3.72 -4.44
CA ASN A 46 -8.07 -4.56 -5.19
C ASN A 46 -8.08 -5.99 -4.66
N HIS A 47 -6.92 -6.60 -4.48
CA HIS A 47 -6.81 -7.95 -3.93
C HIS A 47 -7.46 -8.04 -2.54
N ARG A 48 -7.27 -7.02 -1.70
CA ARG A 48 -7.86 -6.95 -0.36
C ARG A 48 -9.38 -6.78 -0.37
N ALA A 49 -9.92 -6.05 -1.33
CA ALA A 49 -11.35 -5.77 -1.42
C ALA A 49 -12.12 -6.88 -2.13
N TYR A 50 -11.57 -7.39 -3.23
CA TYR A 50 -12.24 -8.29 -4.19
C TYR A 50 -11.65 -9.70 -4.25
N GLY A 51 -10.50 -9.96 -3.61
CA GLY A 51 -9.76 -11.21 -3.76
C GLY A 51 -8.94 -11.32 -5.05
N SER A 52 -8.99 -10.30 -5.93
CA SER A 52 -8.28 -10.25 -7.22
C SER A 52 -7.54 -8.92 -7.38
N GLU A 53 -6.34 -8.95 -7.94
CA GLU A 53 -5.56 -7.73 -8.26
C GLU A 53 -6.20 -6.90 -9.38
N GLN A 54 -6.91 -7.58 -10.28
CA GLN A 54 -7.57 -7.01 -11.45
C GLN A 54 -9.05 -7.43 -11.41
N PRO A 55 -9.86 -6.80 -10.55
CA PRO A 55 -11.27 -7.13 -10.43
C PRO A 55 -12.01 -6.74 -11.70
N THR A 56 -12.99 -7.56 -12.10
CA THR A 56 -13.90 -7.21 -13.19
C THR A 56 -15.01 -6.28 -12.68
N LYS A 57 -15.74 -5.64 -13.60
CA LYS A 57 -16.82 -4.70 -13.27
C LYS A 57 -17.95 -5.33 -12.43
N ASP A 58 -18.13 -6.64 -12.51
CA ASP A 58 -19.20 -7.38 -11.84
C ASP A 58 -18.80 -7.88 -10.45
N MET A 59 -17.51 -7.85 -10.11
CA MET A 59 -17.02 -8.29 -8.80
C MET A 59 -17.46 -7.31 -7.71
N LYS A 60 -17.84 -7.86 -6.55
CA LYS A 60 -18.23 -7.07 -5.38
C LYS A 60 -17.10 -7.06 -4.34
N PRO A 61 -16.85 -5.93 -3.67
CA PRO A 61 -15.79 -5.83 -2.67
C PRO A 61 -16.25 -6.41 -1.33
N THR A 62 -16.30 -7.74 -1.23
CA THR A 62 -16.82 -8.47 -0.06
C THR A 62 -15.76 -8.77 1.01
N HIS A 63 -14.48 -8.63 0.68
CA HIS A 63 -13.38 -9.08 1.53
C HIS A 63 -12.85 -8.00 2.49
N ALA A 64 -13.16 -6.72 2.25
CA ALA A 64 -12.76 -5.62 3.12
C ALA A 64 -13.79 -4.50 3.15
N ARG A 65 -13.88 -3.80 4.29
CA ARG A 65 -14.68 -2.58 4.43
C ARG A 65 -13.90 -1.37 3.89
N SER A 66 -14.62 -0.36 3.40
CA SER A 66 -14.02 0.89 2.90
C SER A 66 -13.14 1.56 3.96
N SER A 67 -13.60 1.67 5.21
CA SER A 67 -12.84 2.26 6.31
C SER A 67 -11.52 1.52 6.61
N THR A 68 -11.48 0.20 6.40
CA THR A 68 -10.26 -0.60 6.54
C THR A 68 -9.26 -0.26 5.43
N LEU A 69 -9.74 -0.10 4.18
CA LEU A 69 -8.91 0.30 3.05
C LEU A 69 -8.37 1.73 3.20
N GLU A 70 -9.20 2.66 3.68
CA GLU A 70 -8.78 4.03 4.01
C GLU A 70 -7.70 4.06 5.09
N LEU A 71 -7.83 3.21 6.12
CA LEU A 71 -6.79 3.07 7.14
C LEU A 71 -5.47 2.58 6.54
N TYR A 72 -5.50 1.58 5.65
CA TYR A 72 -4.28 1.11 4.98
C TYR A 72 -3.67 2.18 4.08
N LYS A 73 -4.49 2.92 3.35
CA LYS A 73 -4.07 4.04 2.53
C LYS A 73 -3.32 5.07 3.37
N LYS A 74 -3.94 5.55 4.46
CA LYS A 74 -3.32 6.50 5.40
C LYS A 74 -2.03 5.95 6.02
N ALA A 75 -2.04 4.69 6.44
CA ALA A 75 -0.91 4.03 7.06
C ALA A 75 0.30 4.00 6.14
N ILE A 76 0.12 3.53 4.89
CA ILE A 76 1.21 3.46 3.90
C ILE A 76 1.70 4.87 3.56
N SER A 77 0.79 5.82 3.37
CA SER A 77 1.11 7.22 3.08
C SER A 77 2.11 7.79 4.08
N SER A 78 1.90 7.52 5.38
CA SER A 78 2.76 8.02 6.47
C SER A 78 4.21 7.54 6.42
N PHE A 79 4.52 6.48 5.66
CA PHE A 79 5.87 5.95 5.47
C PHE A 79 6.53 6.43 4.17
N MET A 80 5.77 7.07 3.27
CA MET A 80 6.28 7.54 1.99
C MET A 80 7.26 8.70 2.22
N PRO A 81 8.50 8.63 1.71
CA PRO A 81 9.51 9.67 1.95
C PRO A 81 9.08 11.05 1.43
N ARG A 82 8.30 11.08 0.34
CA ARG A 82 7.81 12.30 -0.30
C ARG A 82 6.34 12.61 0.08
N LEU A 83 6.02 12.59 1.38
CA LEU A 83 4.66 12.68 1.91
C LEU A 83 3.82 13.84 1.36
N THR A 84 4.43 15.02 1.21
CA THR A 84 3.75 16.26 0.79
C THR A 84 3.73 16.48 -0.73
N ILE A 85 4.40 15.62 -1.50
CA ILE A 85 4.52 15.75 -2.95
C ILE A 85 3.46 14.83 -3.58
N PRO A 86 2.50 15.35 -4.37
CA PRO A 86 1.55 14.52 -5.09
C PRO A 86 2.24 13.53 -6.03
N TRP A 87 1.61 12.38 -6.27
CA TRP A 87 2.12 11.41 -7.25
C TRP A 87 2.16 12.00 -8.67
N ASP A 88 3.33 11.94 -9.31
CA ASP A 88 3.55 12.30 -10.71
C ASP A 88 3.51 11.03 -11.57
N ASN A 89 2.48 10.91 -12.44
CA ASN A 89 2.32 9.76 -13.33
C ASN A 89 3.38 9.66 -14.44
N VAL A 90 4.07 10.76 -14.75
CA VAL A 90 5.14 10.75 -15.76
C VAL A 90 6.45 10.30 -15.13
N ARG A 91 6.78 10.86 -13.96
CA ARG A 91 8.03 10.57 -13.25
C ARG A 91 7.96 9.32 -12.38
N HIS A 92 6.76 8.85 -12.04
CA HIS A 92 6.52 7.78 -11.08
C HIS A 92 7.14 8.07 -9.71
N GLU A 93 6.93 9.31 -9.24
CA GLU A 93 7.52 9.83 -8.01
C GLU A 93 6.48 10.58 -7.18
N GLY A 94 6.73 10.69 -5.87
CA GLY A 94 5.85 11.40 -4.93
C GLY A 94 5.19 10.44 -3.95
N ASN A 95 4.05 10.83 -3.41
CA ASN A 95 3.24 10.01 -2.52
C ASN A 95 2.24 9.16 -3.33
N PRO A 96 2.44 7.84 -3.47
CA PRO A 96 1.63 6.96 -4.34
C PRO A 96 0.22 6.66 -3.81
N THR A 97 -0.16 7.15 -2.62
CA THR A 97 -1.47 6.90 -2.00
C THR A 97 -2.49 8.00 -2.34
#